data_AF-A0A2E9W2L2-F1
#
_entry.id   AF-A0A2E9W2L2-F1
#
_cell.length_a   1.000
_cell.length_b   1.000
_cell.length_c   1.000
_cell.angle_alpha   90.00
_cell.angle_beta   90.00
_cell.angle_gamma   90.00
#
_symmetry.space_group_name_H-M   'P 1'
#
loop_
_entity.id
_entity.type
_entity.pdbx_description
1 polymer ?
#
loop_
_entity_poly.entity_id
_entity_poly.type
_entity_poly.pdbx_seq_one_letter_code
_entity_poly.pdbx_strand_id
1 'polypeptide(L)'
;MARKSNSRRAKPKKVTRRGKKKVSALTIGKIEYVDYKDTDLLRKFVSERAKIKARRISGNDAGQQRHVARAVKNAREMALIPYTNRVTTQRRERRGDDRAPRADGPPPRPTAPPPGSTGDAEFEAVDETTLDAVDIVMDDNGASEVPEAVPAGGDQ
;
A
#
# COMPACT_ATOMS: atom_id res chain seq x y z
N MET A 1 -21.55 7.07 41.01
CA MET A 1 -20.27 6.55 40.50
C MET A 1 -20.09 7.00 39.05
N ALA A 2 -18.89 7.43 38.62
CA ALA A 2 -18.70 8.02 37.29
C ALA A 2 -18.29 6.96 36.24
N ARG A 3 -18.95 6.96 35.07
CA ARG A 3 -18.60 6.10 33.93
C ARG A 3 -17.37 6.66 33.21
N LYS A 4 -16.26 5.91 33.17
CA LYS A 4 -15.01 6.35 32.52
C LYS A 4 -15.13 6.26 31.00
N SER A 5 -15.24 7.40 30.33
CA SER A 5 -15.34 7.48 28.87
C SER A 5 -14.04 7.02 28.21
N ASN A 6 -14.17 6.19 27.17
CA ASN A 6 -13.02 5.58 26.50
C ASN A 6 -12.37 6.60 25.54
N SER A 7 -11.18 7.10 25.89
CA SER A 7 -10.51 8.14 25.11
C SER A 7 -10.23 7.67 23.68
N ARG A 8 -10.70 8.45 22.69
CA ARG A 8 -10.51 8.15 21.27
C ARG A 8 -9.01 8.27 20.93
N ARG A 9 -8.30 7.13 21.00
CA ARG A 9 -6.86 7.00 20.71
C ARG A 9 -6.51 7.62 19.35
N ALA A 10 -6.05 8.86 19.37
CA ALA A 10 -5.73 9.63 18.18
C ALA A 10 -4.68 8.87 17.34
N LYS A 11 -4.98 8.63 16.07
CA LYS A 11 -4.03 7.96 15.16
C LYS A 11 -2.78 8.85 15.05
N PRO A 12 -1.57 8.34 15.32
CA PRO A 12 -0.38 9.17 15.37
C PRO A 12 -0.16 9.84 14.01
N LYS A 13 -0.20 11.17 13.99
CA LYS A 13 -0.07 12.01 12.79
C LYS A 13 1.28 11.68 12.15
N LYS A 14 1.28 10.93 11.04
CA LYS A 14 2.52 10.43 10.41
C LYS A 14 3.36 11.61 9.93
N VAL A 15 4.32 12.03 10.76
CA VAL A 15 5.30 13.06 10.41
C VAL A 15 6.17 12.51 9.28
N THR A 16 5.76 12.80 8.04
CA THR A 16 6.53 12.46 6.85
C THR A 16 7.75 13.36 6.82
N ARG A 17 8.81 12.93 7.52
CA ARG A 17 10.14 13.53 7.46
C ARG A 17 10.65 13.43 6.02
N ARG A 18 10.27 14.40 5.19
CA ARG A 18 10.77 14.59 3.82
C ARG A 18 12.27 14.81 3.92
N GLY A 19 13.04 13.73 3.78
CA GLY A 19 14.50 13.78 3.82
C GLY A 19 15.02 14.82 2.83
N LYS A 20 16.07 15.56 3.23
CA LYS A 20 16.71 16.57 2.37
C LYS A 20 17.01 15.96 1.00
N LYS A 21 16.67 16.67 -0.08
CA LYS A 21 16.97 16.22 -1.45
C LYS A 21 18.47 15.95 -1.55
N LYS A 22 18.87 14.75 -1.96
CA LYS A 22 20.27 14.45 -2.27
C LYS A 22 20.64 15.14 -3.59
N VAL A 23 21.85 15.67 -3.67
CA VAL A 23 22.43 16.19 -4.92
C VAL A 23 22.89 15.00 -5.78
N SER A 24 22.80 15.11 -7.11
CA SER A 24 23.21 14.04 -8.01
C SER A 24 24.74 13.92 -8.13
N ALA A 25 25.23 12.69 -8.29
CA ALA A 25 26.66 12.47 -8.54
C ALA A 25 27.11 13.02 -9.90
N LEU A 26 26.21 13.14 -10.88
CA LEU A 26 26.50 13.76 -12.19
C LEU A 26 26.74 15.26 -12.05
N THR A 27 25.88 15.97 -11.32
CA THR A 27 25.98 17.42 -11.11
C THR A 27 27.19 17.77 -10.24
N ILE A 28 27.57 16.93 -9.27
CA ILE A 28 28.82 17.10 -8.51
C ILE A 28 30.05 16.91 -9.40
N GLY A 29 30.05 15.89 -10.26
CA GLY A 29 31.15 15.62 -11.20
C GLY A 29 31.18 16.52 -12.44
N LYS A 30 30.21 17.43 -12.62
CA LYS A 30 29.97 18.20 -13.85
C LYS A 30 29.92 17.34 -15.12
N ILE A 31 29.38 16.12 -15.01
CA ILE A 31 29.29 15.17 -16.12
C ILE A 31 28.02 15.47 -16.94
N GLU A 32 28.21 15.97 -18.16
CA GLU A 32 27.13 16.35 -19.07
C GLU A 32 26.55 15.14 -19.83
N TYR A 33 27.41 14.30 -20.41
CA TYR A 33 27.01 13.08 -21.12
C TYR A 33 27.23 11.83 -20.26
N VAL A 34 26.35 10.84 -20.39
CA VAL A 34 26.45 9.56 -19.65
C VAL A 34 26.49 8.41 -20.66
N ASP A 35 27.70 7.91 -20.89
CA ASP A 35 27.95 6.85 -21.85
C ASP A 35 27.63 5.45 -21.28
N TYR A 36 27.43 4.46 -22.15
CA TYR A 36 27.23 3.06 -21.73
C TYR A 36 28.55 2.35 -21.41
N LYS A 37 29.68 2.91 -21.88
CA LYS A 37 31.04 2.37 -21.69
C LYS A 37 31.60 2.64 -20.30
N ASP A 38 31.17 3.72 -19.63
CA ASP A 38 31.69 4.17 -18.34
C ASP A 38 31.18 3.32 -17.17
N THR A 39 31.58 2.06 -17.12
CA THR A 39 31.04 1.09 -16.14
C THR A 39 31.19 1.56 -14.70
N ASP A 40 32.27 2.27 -14.33
CA ASP A 40 32.48 2.81 -12.99
C ASP A 40 31.59 4.01 -12.66
N LEU A 41 31.13 4.78 -13.66
CA LEU A 41 30.09 5.78 -13.47
C LEU A 41 28.72 5.09 -13.27
N LEU A 42 28.40 4.13 -14.13
CA LEU A 42 27.13 3.41 -14.10
C LEU A 42 26.96 2.54 -12.84
N ARG A 43 28.04 1.91 -12.35
CA ARG A 43 28.09 1.15 -11.09
C ARG A 43 27.70 2.01 -9.89
N LYS A 44 28.00 3.31 -9.88
CA LYS A 44 27.54 4.25 -8.83
C LYS A 44 26.01 4.40 -8.83
N PHE A 45 25.35 4.28 -9.98
CA PHE A 45 23.88 4.31 -10.13
C PHE A 45 23.20 2.95 -10.05
N VAL A 46 23.95 1.85 -10.04
CA VAL A 46 23.45 0.49 -9.85
C VAL A 46 23.62 0.06 -8.39
N SER A 47 22.74 -0.79 -7.87
CA SER A 47 22.85 -1.41 -6.54
C SER A 47 23.57 -2.75 -6.61
N GLU A 48 24.13 -3.22 -5.49
CA GLU A 48 24.82 -4.52 -5.35
C GLU A 48 24.06 -5.69 -6.02
N ARG A 49 22.72 -5.73 -5.87
CA ARG A 49 21.81 -6.71 -6.52
C ARG A 49 21.58 -6.46 -8.02
N ALA A 50 22.49 -5.76 -8.68
CA ALA A 50 22.45 -5.26 -10.05
C ALA A 50 21.23 -4.40 -10.47
N LYS A 51 20.38 -3.95 -9.54
CA LYS A 51 19.18 -3.11 -9.85
C LYS A 51 19.54 -1.62 -9.93
N ILE A 52 18.97 -0.88 -10.89
CA ILE A 52 19.13 0.58 -11.00
C ILE A 52 18.60 1.26 -9.73
N LYS A 53 19.39 2.16 -9.13
CA LYS A 53 19.00 2.95 -7.95
C LYS A 53 17.92 3.96 -8.33
N ALA A 54 16.86 4.05 -7.53
CA ALA A 54 15.79 5.02 -7.73
C ALA A 54 16.29 6.46 -7.52
N ARG A 55 15.72 7.41 -8.28
CA ARG A 55 16.07 8.84 -8.30
C ARG A 55 16.26 9.47 -6.90
N ARG A 56 15.39 9.10 -5.95
CA ARG A 56 15.44 9.56 -4.53
C ARG A 56 16.67 9.11 -3.73
N ILE A 57 17.43 8.13 -4.23
CA ILE A 57 18.64 7.58 -3.60
C ILE A 57 19.90 8.18 -4.24
N SER A 58 19.91 8.34 -5.57
CA SER A 58 21.02 8.89 -6.35
C SER A 58 21.07 10.43 -6.36
N GLY A 59 19.93 11.11 -6.15
CA GLY A 59 19.83 12.57 -6.23
C GLY A 59 19.65 13.13 -7.66
N ASN A 60 19.58 12.26 -8.66
CA ASN A 60 19.47 12.62 -10.08
C ASN A 60 18.22 13.46 -10.38
N ASP A 61 18.28 14.28 -11.43
CA ASP A 61 17.07 14.84 -12.05
C ASP A 61 16.26 13.76 -12.82
N ALA A 62 14.99 14.05 -13.16
CA ALA A 62 14.15 13.21 -14.01
C ALA A 62 14.74 12.99 -15.42
N GLY A 63 15.33 14.02 -16.04
CA GLY A 63 16.05 13.90 -17.32
C GLY A 63 17.29 13.02 -17.16
N GLN A 64 18.21 13.40 -16.27
CA GLN A 64 19.41 12.63 -15.91
C GLN A 64 19.11 11.14 -15.65
N GLN A 65 18.04 10.84 -14.90
CA GLN A 65 17.64 9.46 -14.61
C GLN A 65 17.19 8.70 -15.87
N ARG A 66 16.59 9.35 -16.89
CA ARG A 66 16.27 8.72 -18.18
C ARG A 66 17.53 8.40 -18.98
N HIS A 67 18.52 9.30 -19.02
CA HIS A 67 19.80 9.05 -19.70
C HIS A 67 20.56 7.89 -19.04
N VAL A 68 20.74 7.94 -17.71
CA VAL A 68 21.35 6.84 -16.93
C VAL A 68 20.60 5.52 -17.13
N ALA A 69 19.26 5.54 -17.16
CA ALA A 69 18.48 4.31 -17.36
C ALA A 69 18.55 3.76 -18.80
N ARG A 70 18.85 4.58 -19.81
CA ARG A 70 19.20 4.12 -21.16
C ARG A 70 20.62 3.55 -21.16
N ALA A 71 21.62 4.31 -20.72
CA ALA A 71 23.01 3.86 -20.65
C ALA A 71 23.19 2.52 -19.91
N VAL A 72 22.51 2.31 -18.77
CA VAL A 72 22.55 1.03 -18.05
C VAL A 72 21.85 -0.12 -18.80
N LYS A 73 20.84 0.13 -19.64
CA LYS A 73 20.24 -0.92 -20.49
C LYS A 73 21.23 -1.35 -21.57
N ASN A 74 21.73 -0.40 -22.36
CA ASN A 74 22.73 -0.63 -23.40
C ASN A 74 23.99 -1.33 -22.82
N ALA A 75 24.46 -0.91 -21.65
CA ALA A 75 25.61 -1.54 -20.96
C ALA A 75 25.35 -2.98 -20.49
N ARG A 76 24.10 -3.39 -20.29
CA ARG A 76 23.72 -4.78 -19.98
C ARG A 76 23.56 -5.62 -21.24
N GLU A 77 23.02 -5.04 -22.31
CA GLU A 77 22.94 -5.66 -23.64
C GLU A 77 24.36 -5.95 -24.18
N MET A 78 25.30 -5.03 -23.95
CA MET A 78 26.74 -5.21 -24.22
C MET A 78 27.49 -6.02 -23.14
N ALA A 79 26.79 -6.71 -22.22
CA ALA A 79 27.31 -7.53 -21.12
C ALA A 79 28.28 -6.86 -20.12
N LEU A 80 28.54 -5.55 -20.21
CA LEU A 80 29.43 -4.78 -19.33
C LEU A 80 28.92 -4.68 -17.88
N ILE A 81 27.59 -4.82 -17.68
CA ILE A 81 26.92 -4.76 -16.38
C ILE A 81 25.93 -5.94 -16.29
N PRO A 82 25.90 -6.71 -15.18
CA PRO A 82 24.96 -7.83 -15.06
C PRO A 82 23.50 -7.36 -14.92
N TYR A 83 22.56 -8.23 -15.30
CA TYR A 83 21.12 -8.01 -15.08
C TYR A 83 20.69 -8.29 -13.64
N THR A 84 21.30 -9.30 -13.00
CA THR A 84 21.04 -9.73 -11.62
C THR A 84 22.35 -10.02 -10.90
N ASN A 85 22.35 -9.91 -9.57
CA ASN A 85 23.40 -10.46 -8.72
C ASN A 85 22.72 -11.16 -7.54
N ARG A 86 22.92 -12.48 -7.41
CA ARG A 86 22.25 -13.32 -6.42
C ARG A 86 23.08 -13.32 -5.14
N VAL A 87 22.87 -12.30 -4.30
CA VAL A 87 23.40 -12.26 -2.93
C VAL A 87 22.83 -13.44 -2.14
N THR A 88 23.57 -14.55 -2.12
CA THR A 88 23.28 -15.75 -1.35
C THR A 88 23.59 -15.49 0.10
N THR A 89 22.64 -14.89 0.82
CA THR A 89 22.62 -14.99 2.28
C THR A 89 22.55 -16.47 2.62
N GLN A 90 23.68 -17.06 2.99
CA GLN A 90 23.69 -18.41 3.56
C GLN A 90 22.66 -18.41 4.69
N ARG A 91 21.67 -19.29 4.57
CA ARG A 91 20.65 -19.47 5.60
C ARG A 91 21.36 -20.08 6.80
N ARG A 92 21.96 -19.24 7.66
CA ARG A 92 22.51 -19.66 8.95
C ARG A 92 21.45 -20.51 9.60
N GLU A 93 21.78 -21.79 9.75
CA GLU A 93 20.93 -22.75 10.43
C GLU A 93 20.63 -22.16 11.81
N ARG A 94 19.36 -22.13 12.16
CA ARG A 94 18.92 -21.39 13.35
C ARG A 94 19.36 -22.17 14.57
N ARG A 95 20.52 -21.75 15.10
CA ARG A 95 21.08 -22.23 16.36
C ARG A 95 19.99 -22.15 17.43
N GLY A 96 19.60 -23.32 17.95
CA GLY A 96 18.54 -23.45 18.94
C GLY A 96 17.13 -23.31 18.38
N ASP A 97 16.45 -24.45 18.18
CA ASP A 97 14.98 -24.49 18.24
C ASP A 97 14.53 -24.72 19.70
N ASP A 98 15.22 -24.08 20.65
CA ASP A 98 14.98 -24.10 22.10
C ASP A 98 13.66 -23.38 22.49
N ARG A 99 12.73 -23.21 21.54
CA ARG A 99 11.35 -22.89 21.84
C ARG A 99 10.66 -24.16 22.31
N ALA A 100 10.49 -24.27 23.63
CA ALA A 100 9.50 -25.14 24.22
C ALA A 100 8.18 -25.06 23.44
N PRO A 101 7.46 -26.18 23.24
CA PRO A 101 6.22 -26.20 22.48
C PRO A 101 5.26 -25.15 23.05
N ARG A 102 4.74 -24.29 22.16
CA ARG A 102 3.68 -23.36 22.57
C ARG A 102 2.46 -24.22 22.86
N ALA A 103 2.01 -24.24 24.12
CA ALA A 103 0.73 -24.82 24.48
C ALA A 103 -0.38 -24.24 23.59
N ASP A 104 -1.38 -25.06 23.25
CA ASP A 104 -2.32 -24.84 22.14
C ASP A 104 -3.27 -23.67 22.34
N GLY A 105 -2.75 -22.46 22.08
CA GLY A 105 -3.49 -21.21 22.01
C GLY A 105 -3.97 -20.68 23.37
N PRO A 106 -4.81 -19.62 23.35
CA PRO A 106 -5.67 -19.30 24.48
C PRO A 106 -6.69 -20.44 24.68
N PRO A 107 -7.07 -20.77 25.93
CA PRO A 107 -8.10 -21.78 26.17
C PRO A 107 -9.41 -21.40 25.47
N PRO A 108 -10.19 -22.39 24.99
CA PRO A 108 -11.46 -22.13 24.32
C PRO A 108 -12.40 -21.34 25.23
N ARG A 109 -13.15 -20.40 24.65
CA ARG A 109 -14.20 -19.69 25.39
C ARG A 109 -15.24 -20.71 25.87
N PRO A 110 -15.69 -20.66 27.14
CA PRO A 110 -16.81 -21.49 27.60
C PRO A 110 -18.05 -21.15 26.76
N THR A 111 -18.71 -22.19 26.26
CA THR A 111 -19.89 -22.10 25.38
C THR A 111 -21.22 -22.10 26.14
N ALA A 112 -21.20 -22.29 27.46
CA ALA A 112 -22.39 -22.21 28.29
C ALA A 112 -22.84 -20.75 28.49
N PRO A 113 -24.13 -20.41 28.31
CA PRO A 113 -24.69 -19.16 28.82
C PRO A 113 -24.62 -19.16 30.36
N PRO A 114 -24.53 -18.00 31.02
CA PRO A 114 -24.29 -17.91 32.45
C PRO A 114 -25.46 -18.42 33.30
N PRO A 115 -25.14 -19.13 34.40
CA PRO A 115 -25.99 -19.42 35.56
C PRO A 115 -27.01 -18.40 36.07
N GLY A 116 -28.08 -18.12 35.33
CA GLY A 116 -29.32 -17.52 35.88
C GLY A 116 -29.81 -16.26 35.18
N SER A 117 -30.98 -16.39 34.56
CA SER A 117 -31.94 -15.29 34.39
C SER A 117 -33.38 -15.82 34.52
N THR A 118 -33.61 -16.66 35.54
CA THR A 118 -34.96 -17.00 36.01
C THR A 118 -35.49 -15.78 36.77
N GLY A 119 -36.19 -14.91 36.04
CA GLY A 119 -36.75 -13.66 36.53
C GLY A 119 -37.87 -13.20 35.60
N ASP A 120 -39.06 -13.74 35.87
CA ASP A 120 -40.33 -13.03 35.81
C ASP A 120 -40.65 -12.30 34.49
N ALA A 121 -41.02 -13.10 33.48
CA ALA A 121 -41.65 -12.60 32.25
C ALA A 121 -43.18 -12.51 32.44
N GLU A 122 -43.65 -11.56 33.25
CA GLU A 122 -45.04 -11.11 33.18
C GLU A 122 -45.24 -10.22 31.94
N PHE A 123 -46.25 -10.54 31.14
CA PHE A 123 -46.73 -9.67 30.06
C PHE A 123 -48.23 -9.92 29.88
N GLU A 124 -49.05 -9.01 30.39
CA GLU A 124 -50.51 -9.08 30.26
C GLU A 124 -51.01 -8.53 28.91
N ALA A 125 -52.15 -9.10 28.50
CA ALA A 125 -53.24 -8.55 27.67
C ALA A 125 -52.98 -7.65 26.43
N VAL A 126 -53.72 -7.99 25.38
CA VAL A 126 -54.06 -7.18 24.19
C VAL A 126 -55.02 -6.01 24.55
N ASP A 127 -55.30 -5.00 23.71
CA ASP A 127 -55.13 -4.88 22.25
C ASP A 127 -54.53 -3.49 21.84
N GLU A 128 -54.91 -2.66 20.85
CA GLU A 128 -56.07 -2.57 19.92
C GLU A 128 -55.63 -2.03 18.53
N THR A 129 -56.56 -2.02 17.56
CA THR A 129 -56.37 -1.77 16.13
C THR A 129 -55.70 -0.44 15.71
N THR A 130 -54.72 -0.49 14.80
CA THR A 130 -54.43 0.62 13.84
C THR A 130 -54.05 0.15 12.43
N LEU A 131 -55.09 0.00 11.59
CA LEU A 131 -55.15 0.26 10.13
C LEU A 131 -54.07 -0.31 9.18
N ASP A 132 -54.51 -1.15 8.25
CA ASP A 132 -53.80 -1.49 7.00
C ASP A 132 -53.60 -0.28 6.08
N ALA A 133 -52.33 -0.01 5.69
CA ALA A 133 -51.97 0.82 4.53
C ALA A 133 -50.49 0.64 4.13
N VAL A 134 -50.07 -0.55 3.69
CA VAL A 134 -48.76 -0.74 3.01
C VAL A 134 -48.95 -0.67 1.49
N ASP A 135 -48.96 0.57 0.99
CA ASP A 135 -48.99 0.83 -0.45
C ASP A 135 -47.65 0.46 -1.11
N ILE A 136 -47.69 0.06 -2.38
CA ILE A 136 -46.55 -0.56 -3.05
C ILE A 136 -45.56 0.51 -3.54
N VAL A 137 -44.42 0.61 -2.88
CA VAL A 137 -43.31 1.45 -3.33
C VAL A 137 -42.71 0.87 -4.62
N MET A 138 -42.96 1.54 -5.75
CA MET A 138 -42.33 1.21 -7.02
C MET A 138 -40.88 1.73 -7.05
N ASP A 139 -39.91 0.82 -7.16
CA ASP A 139 -38.53 1.17 -7.49
C ASP A 139 -38.43 1.61 -8.96
N ASP A 140 -38.27 2.91 -9.20
CA ASP A 140 -37.83 3.44 -10.49
C ASP A 140 -36.68 4.44 -10.32
N ASN A 141 -35.46 3.94 -10.50
CA ASN A 141 -34.25 4.74 -10.74
C ASN A 141 -33.18 3.85 -11.41
N GLY A 142 -33.42 3.51 -12.68
CA GLY A 142 -32.66 2.47 -13.40
C GLY A 142 -32.34 2.75 -14.87
N ALA A 143 -32.24 4.03 -15.27
CA ALA A 143 -31.94 4.42 -16.65
C ALA A 143 -30.48 4.90 -16.82
N SER A 144 -29.74 4.29 -17.75
CA SER A 144 -28.33 4.57 -18.03
C SER A 144 -28.11 5.67 -19.06
N GLU A 145 -26.95 6.35 -18.99
CA GLU A 145 -26.50 7.31 -20.00
C GLU A 145 -26.40 6.72 -21.42
N VAL A 146 -26.88 7.46 -22.43
CA VAL A 146 -26.35 7.41 -23.80
C VAL A 146 -26.33 8.85 -24.36
N PRO A 147 -25.15 9.46 -24.63
CA PRO A 147 -25.07 10.84 -25.09
C PRO A 147 -24.66 10.98 -26.56
N GLU A 148 -25.52 11.51 -27.43
CA GLU A 148 -25.10 12.10 -28.71
C GLU A 148 -26.10 13.15 -29.24
N ALA A 149 -25.64 14.40 -29.42
CA ALA A 149 -26.16 15.40 -30.36
C ALA A 149 -25.33 16.69 -30.27
N VAL A 150 -24.29 16.83 -31.09
CA VAL A 150 -23.64 18.13 -31.33
C VAL A 150 -24.27 18.73 -32.60
N PRO A 151 -24.92 19.91 -32.54
CA PRO A 151 -25.59 20.47 -33.71
C PRO A 151 -24.58 20.94 -34.77
N ALA A 152 -24.89 20.68 -36.04
CA ALA A 152 -24.09 21.16 -37.16
C ALA A 152 -24.28 22.67 -37.35
N GLY A 153 -23.28 23.45 -36.96
CA GLY A 153 -23.14 24.86 -37.32
C GLY A 153 -22.10 25.00 -38.43
N GLY A 154 -22.54 25.33 -39.64
CA GLY A 154 -21.66 25.70 -40.75
C GLY A 154 -21.96 27.11 -41.20
N ASP A 155 -20.93 27.94 -41.32
CA ASP A 155 -20.97 29.23 -42.01
C ASP A 155 -19.56 29.57 -42.52
N GLN A 156 -19.48 29.83 -43.83
CA GLN A 156 -18.33 30.35 -44.61
C GLN A 156 -16.94 29.70 -44.45
#